data_AF-A0A9Q1I6B8-F1
#
_entry.id   AF-A0A9Q1I6B8-F1
#
_cell.length_a   1.000
_cell.length_b   1.000
_cell.length_c   1.000
_cell.angle_alpha   90.00
_cell.angle_beta   90.00
_cell.angle_gamma   90.00
#
_symmetry.space_group_name_H-M   'P 1'
#
loop_
_entity.id
_entity.type
_entity.pdbx_description
1 polymer ?
#
loop_
_entity_poly.entity_id
_entity_poly.type
_entity_poly.pdbx_seq_one_letter_code
_entity_poly.pdbx_strand_id
1 'polypeptide(L)'
;MAQEGPSTADTRRGIHQCKSQRCICCKHILKGSDLFQSAATGNIYEIPQYLTCKTPSVIYIIQCKVCKVQYVGKTSTTLQKRFNDHSSSIRKHEKRPIPDHFTKNGHCLDDLIIYPIEEVTGSKKLSERELHWIRELDTVENGLNLGPYKSGKFHNAYFNV
;
A
#
# COMPACT_ATOMS: atom_id res chain seq x y z
N MET A 1 26.99 31.17 14.97
CA MET A 1 27.21 29.95 14.19
C MET A 1 26.95 28.76 15.11
N ALA A 2 25.76 28.17 15.05
CA ALA A 2 25.47 26.91 15.73
C ALA A 2 25.47 25.84 14.64
N GLN A 3 26.39 24.88 14.75
CA GLN A 3 26.48 23.74 13.84
C GLN A 3 25.42 22.72 14.25
N GLU A 4 24.44 22.46 13.38
CA GLU A 4 23.49 21.37 13.54
C GLU A 4 24.18 20.05 13.15
N GLY A 5 24.38 19.19 14.14
CA GLY A 5 24.84 17.81 13.95
C GLY A 5 23.72 16.90 13.39
N PRO A 6 24.06 15.66 12.97
CA PRO A 6 23.12 14.79 12.27
C PRO A 6 22.00 14.32 13.21
N SER A 7 20.75 14.55 12.79
CA SER A 7 19.51 14.05 13.39
C SER A 7 19.59 12.54 13.66
N THR A 8 19.51 12.14 14.93
CA THR A 8 19.42 10.74 15.37
C THR A 8 18.28 10.02 14.67
N ALA A 9 18.56 8.90 13.99
CA ALA A 9 17.55 8.05 13.40
C ALA A 9 16.60 7.51 14.48
N ASP A 10 15.30 7.69 14.27
CA ASP A 10 14.25 7.18 15.15
C ASP A 10 14.30 5.65 15.18
N THR A 11 14.57 5.05 16.35
CA THR A 11 14.71 3.59 16.55
C THR A 11 13.37 2.84 16.53
N ARG A 12 12.26 3.53 16.29
CA ARG A 12 10.92 2.93 16.30
C ARG A 12 10.63 2.21 14.98
N ARG A 13 10.33 0.91 15.02
CA ARG A 13 9.87 0.15 13.85
C ARG A 13 8.35 0.26 13.64
N GLY A 14 7.83 -0.14 12.49
CA GLY A 14 6.41 -0.22 12.18
C GLY A 14 5.79 1.01 11.51
N ILE A 15 4.45 1.07 11.54
CA ILE A 15 3.66 2.06 10.80
C ILE A 15 3.24 3.22 11.72
N HIS A 16 3.62 4.43 11.33
CA HIS A 16 3.45 5.66 12.11
C HIS A 16 2.62 6.72 11.37
N GLN A 17 1.99 7.60 12.16
CA GLN A 17 1.35 8.78 11.59
C GLN A 17 2.40 9.80 11.12
N CYS A 18 2.09 10.53 10.05
CA CYS A 18 2.87 11.73 9.74
C CYS A 18 2.54 12.88 10.70
N LYS A 19 3.39 13.91 10.73
CA LYS A 19 3.22 15.10 11.59
C LYS A 19 1.97 15.95 11.28
N SER A 20 1.30 15.71 10.16
CA SER A 20 0.14 16.51 9.72
C SER A 20 -1.18 15.97 10.29
N GLN A 21 -1.81 16.78 11.15
CA GLN A 21 -3.11 16.47 11.77
C GLN A 21 -4.27 16.38 10.76
N ARG A 22 -4.13 16.99 9.58
CA ARG A 22 -5.15 17.02 8.53
C ARG A 22 -4.87 16.04 7.39
N CYS A 23 -3.91 15.12 7.55
CA CYS A 23 -3.55 14.18 6.49
C CYS A 23 -4.69 13.18 6.24
N ILE A 24 -5.34 13.28 5.08
CA ILE A 24 -6.45 12.39 4.68
C ILE A 24 -5.97 10.93 4.63
N CYS A 25 -4.81 10.65 4.02
CA CYS A 25 -4.24 9.30 4.00
C CYS A 25 -4.07 8.71 5.41
N CYS A 26 -3.61 9.50 6.39
CA CYS A 26 -3.48 9.05 7.77
C CYS A 26 -4.83 8.72 8.45
N LYS A 27 -5.98 9.11 7.89
CA LYS A 27 -7.28 8.65 8.39
C LYS A 27 -7.55 7.18 8.01
N HIS A 28 -6.92 6.70 6.94
CA HIS A 28 -7.05 5.34 6.42
C HIS A 28 -5.84 4.44 6.73
N ILE A 29 -4.81 4.96 7.41
CA ILE A 29 -3.63 4.17 7.76
C ILE A 29 -3.88 3.29 8.99
N LEU A 30 -3.44 2.03 8.91
CA LEU A 30 -3.26 1.16 10.08
C LEU A 30 -2.06 1.65 10.87
N LYS A 31 -2.26 2.11 12.10
CA LYS A 31 -1.24 2.81 12.91
C LYS A 31 -0.80 1.96 14.08
N GLY A 32 0.47 2.13 14.48
CA GLY A 32 1.01 1.53 15.70
C GLY A 32 1.25 0.03 15.59
N SER A 33 1.22 -0.51 14.37
CA SER A 33 1.55 -1.91 14.12
C SER A 33 2.93 -2.01 13.48
N ASP A 34 3.77 -2.88 14.01
CA ASP A 34 5.00 -3.35 13.41
C ASP A 34 4.84 -4.75 12.79
N LEU A 35 3.60 -5.23 12.70
CA LEU A 35 3.24 -6.50 12.07
C LEU A 35 2.13 -6.28 11.04
N PHE A 36 2.08 -7.15 10.05
CA PHE A 36 0.89 -7.33 9.21
C PHE A 36 0.64 -8.80 8.94
N GLN A 37 -0.62 -9.14 8.64
CA GLN A 37 -1.03 -10.51 8.35
C GLN A 37 -1.50 -10.63 6.91
N SER A 38 -1.12 -11.71 6.23
CA SER A 38 -1.70 -12.11 4.95
C SER A 38 -3.15 -12.56 5.15
N ALA A 39 -4.08 -11.95 4.43
CA ALA A 39 -5.48 -12.36 4.48
C ALA A 39 -5.71 -13.74 3.83
N ALA A 40 -4.88 -14.10 2.85
CA ALA A 40 -5.00 -15.36 2.11
C ALA A 40 -4.40 -16.55 2.87
N THR A 41 -3.22 -16.37 3.44
CA THR A 41 -2.45 -17.47 4.06
C THR A 41 -2.50 -17.47 5.59
N GLY A 42 -2.87 -16.34 6.20
CA GLY A 42 -2.82 -16.16 7.66
C GLY A 42 -1.41 -15.90 8.21
N ASN A 43 -0.37 -15.94 7.37
CA ASN A 43 1.02 -15.68 7.78
C ASN A 43 1.18 -14.25 8.31
N ILE A 44 2.02 -14.09 9.34
CA ILE A 44 2.33 -12.80 9.96
C ILE A 44 3.76 -12.40 9.60
N TYR A 45 3.95 -11.15 9.22
CA TYR A 45 5.22 -10.58 8.80
C TYR A 45 5.56 -9.35 9.62
N GLU A 46 6.85 -9.16 9.92
CA GLU A 46 7.36 -7.98 10.60
C GLU A 46 7.59 -6.80 9.63
N ILE A 47 7.46 -5.59 10.17
CA ILE A 47 7.78 -4.32 9.52
C ILE A 47 8.96 -3.71 10.30
N PRO A 48 10.21 -4.04 9.94
CA PRO A 48 11.39 -3.62 10.69
C PRO A 48 11.73 -2.13 10.51
N GLN A 49 11.09 -1.46 9.53
CA GLN A 49 11.37 -0.08 9.16
C GLN A 49 10.39 0.89 9.84
N TYR A 50 10.82 2.14 10.07
CA TYR A 50 9.93 3.24 10.42
C TYR A 50 9.22 3.74 9.15
N LEU A 51 7.93 3.47 9.00
CA LEU A 51 7.19 3.81 7.78
C LEU A 51 6.01 4.75 8.09
N THR A 52 5.78 5.72 7.19
CA THR A 52 4.66 6.67 7.31
C THR A 52 3.99 6.88 5.94
N CYS A 53 2.88 7.64 5.91
CA CYS A 53 2.31 8.09 4.63
C CYS A 53 3.25 8.96 3.77
N LYS A 54 4.33 9.49 4.37
CA LYS A 54 5.30 10.36 3.71
C LYS A 54 6.51 9.60 3.17
N THR A 55 6.68 8.33 3.53
CA THR A 55 7.78 7.51 3.03
C THR A 55 7.62 7.29 1.52
N PRO A 56 8.63 7.61 0.69
CA PRO A 56 8.62 7.35 -0.74
C PRO A 56 9.07 5.93 -1.06
N SER A 57 8.95 5.51 -2.32
CA SER A 57 9.52 4.24 -2.81
C SER A 57 9.09 3.02 -1.97
N VAL A 58 7.81 2.92 -1.65
CA VAL A 58 7.27 1.87 -0.78
C VAL A 58 6.46 0.82 -1.53
N ILE A 59 6.52 -0.41 -1.03
CA ILE A 59 5.47 -1.41 -1.19
C ILE A 59 4.42 -1.17 -0.11
N TYR A 60 3.15 -1.22 -0.49
CA TYR A 60 2.02 -1.03 0.42
C TYR A 60 0.93 -2.06 0.16
N ILE A 61 0.11 -2.25 1.20
CA ILE A 61 -1.13 -3.03 1.15
C ILE A 61 -2.32 -2.07 1.20
N ILE A 62 -3.33 -2.33 0.36
CA ILE A 62 -4.70 -1.88 0.58
C ILE A 62 -5.51 -3.08 1.05
N GLN A 63 -6.23 -2.92 2.16
CA GLN A 63 -7.08 -3.97 2.74
C GLN A 63 -8.50 -3.45 2.93
N CYS A 64 -9.49 -4.27 2.53
CA CYS A 64 -10.88 -4.00 2.84
C CYS A 64 -11.19 -4.36 4.30
N LYS A 65 -11.80 -3.44 5.05
CA LYS A 65 -12.22 -3.70 6.45
C LYS A 65 -13.33 -4.73 6.55
N VAL A 66 -14.19 -4.83 5.54
CA VAL A 66 -15.39 -5.70 5.54
C VAL A 66 -15.00 -7.14 5.24
N CYS A 67 -14.46 -7.41 4.05
CA CYS A 67 -14.15 -8.77 3.61
C CYS A 67 -12.67 -9.18 3.72
N LYS A 68 -11.81 -8.30 4.25
CA LYS A 68 -10.36 -8.54 4.50
C LYS A 68 -9.47 -8.80 3.30
N VAL A 69 -10.02 -8.88 2.07
CA VAL A 69 -9.21 -9.05 0.85
C VAL A 69 -8.16 -7.94 0.72
N GLN A 70 -7.00 -8.32 0.19
CA GLN A 70 -5.81 -7.48 0.10
C GLN A 70 -5.43 -7.19 -1.35
N TYR A 71 -4.82 -6.02 -1.54
CA TYR A 71 -4.12 -5.59 -2.75
C TYR A 71 -2.70 -5.19 -2.37
N VAL A 72 -1.71 -5.64 -3.12
CA VAL A 72 -0.33 -5.16 -3.05
C VAL A 72 -0.07 -4.20 -4.19
N GLY A 73 0.56 -3.06 -3.89
CA GLY A 73 1.09 -2.18 -4.92
C GLY A 73 2.36 -1.47 -4.51
N LYS A 74 3.03 -0.86 -5.50
CA LYS A 74 4.19 0.02 -5.27
C LYS A 74 3.88 1.48 -5.57
N THR A 75 4.73 2.36 -5.05
CA THR A 75 4.85 3.75 -5.51
C THR A 75 6.28 4.22 -5.38
N SER A 76 6.81 4.92 -6.39
CA SER A 76 8.09 5.65 -6.30
C SER A 76 7.95 6.99 -5.60
N THR A 77 6.73 7.52 -5.52
CA THR A 77 6.39 8.73 -4.77
C THR A 77 5.97 8.37 -3.34
N THR A 78 5.43 9.32 -2.58
CA THR A 78 4.93 9.05 -1.24
C THR A 78 3.64 8.24 -1.25
N LEU A 79 3.44 7.40 -0.23
CA LEU A 79 2.18 6.67 -0.04
C LEU A 79 0.96 7.60 0.00
N GLN A 80 1.09 8.79 0.58
CA GLN A 80 0.04 9.80 0.61
C GLN A 80 -0.42 10.19 -0.81
N LYS A 81 0.52 10.46 -1.72
CA LYS A 81 0.19 10.81 -3.10
C LYS A 81 -0.54 9.64 -3.78
N ARG A 82 -0.01 8.42 -3.62
CA ARG A 82 -0.63 7.22 -4.17
C ARG A 82 -2.04 6.96 -3.61
N PHE A 83 -2.25 7.19 -2.32
CA PHE A 83 -3.57 7.09 -1.71
C PHE A 83 -4.54 8.11 -2.32
N ASN A 84 -4.10 9.36 -2.53
CA ASN A 84 -4.94 10.37 -3.15
C ASN A 84 -5.40 9.94 -4.55
N ASP A 85 -4.49 9.36 -5.34
CA ASP A 85 -4.80 8.82 -6.67
C ASP A 85 -5.86 7.72 -6.58
N HIS A 86 -5.66 6.70 -5.73
CA HIS A 86 -6.64 5.63 -5.51
C HIS A 86 -7.99 6.17 -5.05
N SER A 87 -7.99 7.09 -4.10
CA SER A 87 -9.23 7.70 -3.59
C SER A 87 -9.97 8.50 -4.66
N SER A 88 -9.24 9.16 -5.57
CA SER A 88 -9.81 9.84 -6.73
C SER A 88 -10.42 8.83 -7.71
N SER A 89 -9.69 7.76 -8.04
CA SER A 89 -10.19 6.71 -8.94
C SER A 89 -11.45 6.03 -8.41
N ILE A 90 -11.54 5.81 -7.09
CA ILE A 90 -12.75 5.29 -6.41
C ILE A 90 -13.92 6.28 -6.60
N ARG A 91 -13.72 7.56 -6.27
CA ARG A 91 -14.77 8.60 -6.42
C ARG A 91 -15.23 8.80 -7.87
N LYS A 92 -14.35 8.55 -8.84
CA LYS A 92 -14.63 8.64 -10.27
C LYS A 92 -15.19 7.35 -10.87
N HIS A 93 -15.33 6.28 -10.07
CA HIS A 93 -15.80 4.97 -10.53
C HIS A 93 -14.99 4.44 -11.74
N GLU A 94 -13.67 4.65 -11.73
CA GLU A 94 -12.79 4.17 -12.79
C GLU A 94 -12.84 2.64 -12.90
N LYS A 95 -12.82 2.07 -14.11
CA LYS A 95 -12.85 0.61 -14.31
C LYS A 95 -11.48 -0.02 -13.96
N ARG A 96 -11.24 -0.25 -12.69
CA ARG A 96 -10.01 -0.81 -12.11
C ARG A 96 -10.36 -1.63 -10.85
N PRO A 97 -9.53 -2.62 -10.46
CA PRO A 97 -9.87 -3.55 -9.38
C PRO A 97 -10.25 -2.88 -8.05
N ILE A 98 -9.45 -1.90 -7.61
CA ILE A 98 -9.68 -1.18 -6.35
C ILE A 98 -10.97 -0.35 -6.41
N PRO A 99 -11.16 0.60 -7.37
CA PRO A 99 -12.43 1.30 -7.53
C PRO A 99 -13.64 0.39 -7.68
N ASP A 100 -13.57 -0.65 -8.52
CA ASP A 100 -14.69 -1.57 -8.71
C ASP A 100 -15.07 -2.27 -7.39
N HIS A 101 -14.07 -2.67 -6.59
CA HIS A 101 -14.31 -3.25 -5.27
C HIS A 101 -15.05 -2.29 -4.33
N PHE A 102 -14.56 -1.06 -4.19
CA PHE A 102 -15.07 -0.05 -3.26
C PHE A 102 -16.22 0.81 -3.82
N THR A 103 -16.87 0.38 -4.91
CA THR A 103 -18.05 1.08 -5.47
C THR A 103 -19.23 0.17 -5.80
N LYS A 104 -19.02 -1.14 -6.02
CA LYS A 104 -20.08 -2.04 -6.52
C LYS A 104 -20.50 -3.15 -5.56
N ASN A 105 -19.70 -3.47 -4.55
CA ASN A 105 -19.90 -4.67 -3.72
C ASN A 105 -20.45 -4.36 -2.31
N GLY A 106 -21.18 -3.24 -2.14
CA GLY A 106 -21.60 -2.79 -0.82
C GLY A 106 -20.45 -2.29 0.08
N HIS A 107 -19.26 -2.08 -0.51
CA HIS A 107 -18.10 -1.48 0.15
C HIS A 107 -17.91 -0.05 -0.36
N CYS A 108 -17.29 0.80 0.45
CA CYS A 108 -17.01 2.19 0.15
C CYS A 108 -15.58 2.60 0.49
N LEU A 109 -15.18 3.83 0.14
CA LEU A 109 -13.85 4.36 0.46
C LEU A 109 -13.54 4.32 1.97
N ASP A 110 -14.56 4.46 2.82
CA ASP A 110 -14.36 4.39 4.27
C ASP A 110 -13.99 2.98 4.73
N ASP A 111 -14.28 1.93 3.94
CA ASP A 111 -13.87 0.55 4.21
C ASP A 111 -12.41 0.28 3.83
N LEU A 112 -11.74 1.22 3.17
CA LEU A 112 -10.36 1.09 2.72
C LEU A 112 -9.39 1.43 3.86
N ILE A 113 -8.52 0.47 4.20
CA ILE A 113 -7.30 0.72 4.96
C ILE A 113 -6.10 0.60 4.02
N ILE A 114 -5.09 1.47 4.18
CA ILE A 114 -3.83 1.41 3.42
C ILE A 114 -2.64 1.47 4.38
N TYR A 115 -1.58 0.71 4.15
CA TYR A 115 -0.36 0.85 4.96
C TYR A 115 0.90 0.41 4.19
N PRO A 116 2.04 1.07 4.43
CA PRO A 116 3.32 0.66 3.87
C PRO A 116 3.85 -0.58 4.62
N ILE A 117 4.50 -1.48 3.89
CA ILE A 117 5.10 -2.71 4.46
C ILE A 117 6.62 -2.78 4.25
N GLU A 118 7.13 -2.10 3.22
CA GLU A 118 8.56 -2.10 2.91
C GLU A 118 8.92 -0.82 2.16
N GLU A 119 9.94 -0.09 2.61
CA GLU A 119 10.60 0.96 1.80
C GLU A 119 11.78 0.33 1.04
N VAL A 120 11.81 0.56 -0.28
CA VAL A 120 12.78 -0.05 -1.19
C VAL A 120 13.62 1.02 -1.88
N THR A 121 14.93 0.96 -1.72
CA THR A 121 15.86 1.84 -2.44
C THR A 121 16.16 1.30 -3.84
N GLY A 122 15.77 2.05 -4.88
CA GLY A 122 16.06 1.75 -6.28
C GLY A 122 14.88 1.18 -7.06
N SER A 123 14.62 1.73 -8.26
CA SER A 123 13.40 1.48 -9.04
C SER A 123 13.25 0.05 -9.56
N LYS A 124 14.34 -0.58 -10.03
CA LYS A 124 14.31 -1.99 -10.47
C LYS A 124 13.92 -2.91 -9.30
N LYS A 125 14.54 -2.70 -8.15
CA LYS A 125 14.23 -3.44 -6.91
C LYS A 125 12.77 -3.24 -6.49
N LEU A 126 12.24 -2.02 -6.62
CA LEU A 126 10.84 -1.74 -6.25
C LEU A 126 9.83 -2.62 -7.01
N SER A 127 10.04 -2.85 -8.31
CA SER A 127 9.18 -3.74 -9.10
C SER A 127 9.33 -5.22 -8.72
N GLU A 128 10.56 -5.66 -8.47
CA GLU A 128 10.82 -7.04 -8.03
C GLU A 128 10.20 -7.32 -6.66
N ARG A 129 10.30 -6.37 -5.73
CA ARG A 129 9.69 -6.46 -4.39
C ARG A 129 8.17 -6.42 -4.44
N GLU A 130 7.57 -5.61 -5.31
CA GLU A 130 6.12 -5.65 -5.55
C GLU A 130 5.67 -7.05 -5.99
N LEU A 131 6.34 -7.62 -6.99
CA LEU A 131 6.00 -8.95 -7.50
C LEU A 131 6.20 -10.04 -6.44
N HIS A 132 7.26 -9.93 -5.63
CA HIS A 132 7.48 -10.83 -4.51
C HIS A 132 6.30 -10.81 -3.53
N TRP A 133 5.88 -9.64 -3.07
CA TRP A 133 4.76 -9.52 -2.12
C TRP A 133 3.40 -9.91 -2.71
N ILE A 134 3.16 -9.64 -4.00
CA ILE A 134 1.94 -10.11 -4.68
C ILE A 134 1.84 -11.64 -4.61
N ARG A 135 2.97 -12.36 -4.80
CA ARG A 135 3.02 -13.81 -4.74
C ARG A 135 2.95 -14.33 -3.30
N GLU A 136 3.75 -13.73 -2.42
CA GLU A 136 3.85 -14.13 -1.00
C GLU A 136 2.51 -14.00 -0.27
N LEU A 137 1.73 -12.96 -0.60
CA LEU A 137 0.42 -12.69 0.02
C LEU A 137 -0.76 -13.21 -0.82
N ASP A 138 -0.48 -13.93 -1.92
CA ASP A 138 -1.45 -14.51 -2.83
C ASP A 138 -2.61 -13.57 -3.24
N THR A 139 -2.27 -12.33 -3.58
CA THR A 139 -3.28 -11.30 -3.85
C THR A 139 -3.87 -11.36 -5.25
N VAL A 140 -3.47 -12.33 -6.08
CA VAL A 140 -4.03 -12.58 -7.42
C VAL A 140 -5.17 -13.59 -7.39
N GLU A 141 -5.02 -14.67 -6.62
CA GLU A 141 -6.08 -15.68 -6.49
C GLU A 141 -7.02 -15.33 -5.35
N ASN A 142 -6.47 -14.89 -4.21
CA ASN A 142 -7.23 -14.60 -2.99
C ASN A 142 -7.23 -13.10 -2.62
N GLY A 143 -7.01 -12.22 -3.60
CA GLY A 143 -6.99 -10.77 -3.40
C GLY A 143 -7.51 -9.96 -4.59
N LEU A 144 -7.07 -8.70 -4.65
CA LEU A 144 -7.55 -7.70 -5.61
C LEU A 144 -6.54 -7.40 -6.74
N ASN A 145 -5.33 -7.98 -6.72
CA ASN A 145 -4.39 -7.82 -7.82
C ASN A 145 -4.91 -8.59 -9.04
N LEU A 146 -4.79 -7.99 -10.23
CA LEU A 146 -5.05 -8.73 -11.46
C LEU A 146 -3.83 -9.58 -11.81
N GLY A 147 -4.06 -10.88 -11.92
CA GLY A 147 -3.09 -11.78 -12.51
C GLY A 147 -2.79 -11.39 -13.97
N PRO A 148 -1.64 -11.80 -14.52
CA PRO A 148 -1.27 -11.50 -15.90
C PRO A 148 -2.24 -12.04 -16.97
N TYR A 149 -3.29 -12.80 -16.61
CA TYR A 149 -4.18 -13.48 -17.55
C TYR A 149 -5.69 -13.30 -17.32
N LYS A 150 -6.15 -12.70 -16.21
CA LYS A 150 -7.59 -12.73 -15.84
C LYS A 150 -8.52 -11.82 -16.66
N SER A 151 -8.06 -11.11 -17.71
CA SER A 151 -8.91 -10.19 -18.50
C SER A 151 -8.80 -10.31 -20.02
N GLY A 152 -8.16 -11.35 -20.57
CA GLY A 152 -8.05 -11.53 -22.03
C GLY A 152 -7.29 -10.42 -22.76
N LYS A 153 -6.60 -9.54 -22.02
CA LYS A 153 -5.72 -8.49 -22.52
C LYS A 153 -4.42 -8.56 -21.74
N PHE A 154 -3.29 -8.64 -22.44
CA PHE A 154 -1.98 -8.39 -21.83
C PHE A 154 -1.98 -6.97 -21.28
N HIS A 155 -2.24 -6.82 -19.99
CA HIS A 155 -1.97 -5.56 -19.32
C HIS A 155 -0.46 -5.50 -19.10
N ASN A 156 0.21 -4.64 -19.87
CA ASN A 156 1.57 -4.15 -19.63
C ASN A 156 1.74 -3.42 -18.27
N ALA A 157 0.81 -3.64 -17.32
CA ALA A 157 0.66 -2.91 -16.08
C ALA A 157 1.70 -3.26 -15.00
N TYR A 158 2.60 -4.21 -15.27
CA TYR A 158 3.72 -4.49 -14.37
C TYR A 158 4.89 -3.50 -14.53
N PHE A 159 4.92 -2.68 -15.59
CA PHE A 159 6.12 -1.89 -15.94
C PHE A 159 5.96 -0.39 -16.22
N ASN A 160 4.78 0.21 -16.12
CA ASN A 160 4.66 1.64 -16.41
C ASN A 160 4.60 2.47 -15.12
N VAL A 161 5.79 2.99 -14.78
CA VAL A 161 6.00 4.23 -14.01
C VAL A 161 5.29 5.40 -14.72
#